data_AF-A0A9E3MFM6-F1
#
_entry.id   AF-A0A9E3MFM6-F1
#
_cell.length_a   1.000
_cell.length_b   1.000
_cell.length_c   1.000
_cell.angle_alpha   90.00
_cell.angle_beta   90.00
_cell.angle_gamma   90.00
#
_symmetry.space_group_name_H-M   'P 1'
#
loop_
_entity.id
_entity.type
_entity.pdbx_description
1 polymer ?
#
loop_
_entity_poly.entity_id
_entity_poly.type
_entity_poly.pdbx_seq_one_letter_code
_entity_poly.pdbx_strand_id
1 'polypeptide(L)'
;YARPLRAEHLAEVAGMSTSTFHKHFRAVTSLSPLQFQKQLRLIEARRMMLSEGGSASRAAHAVGYESVPQFTREYARLFGQPPVREIRDAKTRLLATA
;
A
#
# COMPACT_ATOMS: atom_id res chain seq x y z
N TYR A 1 -1.07 -7.64 5.26
CA TYR A 1 -0.63 -6.23 5.12
C TYR A 1 -1.03 -5.33 6.29
N ALA A 2 -2.12 -5.62 7.01
CA ALA A 2 -2.63 -4.79 8.10
C ALA A 2 -1.77 -4.76 9.39
N ARG A 3 -1.02 -5.83 9.69
CA ARG A 3 -0.17 -5.87 10.90
C ARG A 3 0.89 -4.77 10.86
N PRO A 4 1.06 -3.95 11.92
CA PRO A 4 2.16 -2.99 11.99
C PRO A 4 3.51 -3.69 11.83
N LEU A 5 4.37 -3.18 10.95
CA LEU A 5 5.71 -3.71 10.75
C LEU A 5 6.66 -2.84 11.57
N ARG A 6 7.09 -3.32 12.74
CA ARG A 6 7.97 -2.58 13.64
C ARG A 6 9.41 -2.66 13.12
N ALA A 7 10.04 -1.51 12.89
CA ALA A 7 11.40 -1.44 12.36
C ALA A 7 12.41 -2.10 13.33
N GLU A 8 12.14 -2.03 14.63
CA GLU A 8 12.95 -2.65 15.68
C GLU A 8 12.99 -4.17 15.53
N HIS A 9 11.85 -4.79 15.21
CA HIS A 9 11.78 -6.23 15.01
C HIS A 9 12.53 -6.66 13.74
N LEU A 10 12.45 -5.88 12.68
CA LEU A 10 13.22 -6.16 11.45
C LEU A 10 14.71 -5.96 11.67
N ALA A 11 15.10 -4.96 12.47
CA ALA A 11 16.48 -4.71 12.83
C ALA A 11 17.05 -5.88 13.64
N GLU A 12 16.30 -6.37 14.62
CA GLU A 12 16.63 -7.57 15.40
C GLU A 12 16.83 -8.80 14.51
N VAL A 13 15.87 -9.09 13.63
CA VAL A 13 15.97 -10.20 12.66
C VAL A 13 17.17 -10.05 11.71
N ALA A 14 17.54 -8.81 11.37
CA ALA A 14 18.70 -8.52 10.52
C ALA A 14 20.03 -8.47 11.28
N GLY A 15 20.05 -8.66 12.61
CA GLY A 15 21.26 -8.54 13.42
C GLY A 15 21.83 -7.11 13.47
N MET A 16 20.97 -6.10 13.34
CA MET A 16 21.35 -4.69 13.28
C MET A 16 20.72 -3.89 14.42
N SER A 17 21.38 -2.80 14.83
CA SER A 17 20.68 -1.75 15.57
C SER A 17 19.61 -1.11 14.70
N THR A 18 18.56 -0.55 15.31
CA THR A 18 17.46 0.12 14.59
C THR A 18 17.97 1.26 13.69
N SER A 19 18.97 2.03 14.14
CA SER A 19 19.53 3.14 13.35
C SER A 19 20.30 2.65 12.12
N THR A 20 21.10 1.59 12.26
CA THR A 20 21.79 0.94 11.13
C THR A 20 20.76 0.36 10.17
N PHE A 21 19.75 -0.35 10.67
CA PHE A 21 18.68 -0.89 9.84
C PHE A 21 17.98 0.20 9.01
N HIS A 22 17.59 1.33 9.63
CA HIS A 22 16.98 2.44 8.90
C HIS A 22 17.88 3.00 7.79
N LYS A 23 19.17 3.17 8.05
CA LYS A 23 20.13 3.66 7.04
C LYS A 23 20.25 2.68 5.88
N HIS A 24 20.47 1.41 6.16
CA HIS A 24 20.60 0.37 5.13
C HIS A 24 19.31 0.18 4.34
N PHE A 25 18.16 0.13 5.04
CA PHE A 25 16.86 -0.01 4.41
C PHE A 25 16.59 1.15 3.45
N ARG A 26 16.88 2.39 3.85
CA ARG A 26 16.73 3.55 2.96
C ARG A 26 17.73 3.54 1.82
N ALA A 27 18.98 3.11 2.04
CA ALA A 27 19.96 3.00 0.97
C ALA A 27 19.52 2.01 -0.13
N VAL A 28 18.85 0.92 0.24
CA VAL A 28 18.39 -0.11 -0.70
C VAL A 28 17.04 0.23 -1.32
N THR A 29 16.09 0.73 -0.53
CA THR A 29 14.69 0.93 -0.98
C THR A 29 14.36 2.37 -1.34
N SER A 30 15.27 3.32 -1.07
CA SER A 30 15.04 4.77 -1.11
C SER A 30 13.95 5.30 -0.14
N LEU A 31 13.32 4.42 0.64
CA LEU A 31 12.19 4.73 1.51
C LEU A 31 12.51 4.39 2.96
N SER A 32 11.81 5.04 3.90
CA SER A 32 11.77 4.54 5.28
C SER A 32 10.93 3.25 5.35
N PRO A 33 11.18 2.36 6.33
CA PRO A 33 10.36 1.15 6.53
C PRO A 33 8.86 1.43 6.59
N LEU A 34 8.45 2.53 7.25
CA LEU A 34 7.05 2.92 7.32
C LEU A 34 6.48 3.35 5.96
N GLN A 35 7.23 4.13 5.19
CA GLN A 35 6.82 4.54 3.84
C GLN A 35 6.67 3.32 2.92
N PHE A 36 7.62 2.39 3.00
CA PHE A 36 7.59 1.14 2.25
C PHE A 36 6.37 0.29 2.64
N GLN A 37 6.07 0.15 3.94
CA GLN A 37 4.87 -0.55 4.40
C GLN A 37 3.59 0.09 3.85
N LYS A 38 3.48 1.42 3.87
CA LYS A 38 2.33 2.13 3.28
C LYS A 38 2.18 1.82 1.79
N GLN A 39 3.29 1.86 1.05
CA GLN A 39 3.27 1.53 -0.39
C GLN A 39 2.81 0.09 -0.63
N LEU A 40 3.32 -0.88 0.12
CA LEU A 40 2.86 -2.26 0.03
C LEU A 40 1.36 -2.42 0.34
N ARG A 41 0.84 -1.70 1.35
CA ARG A 41 -0.60 -1.70 1.67
C ARG A 41 -1.44 -1.16 0.52
N LEU A 42 -1.00 -0.06 -0.11
CA LEU A 42 -1.72 0.54 -1.25
C LEU A 42 -1.69 -0.39 -2.48
N ILE A 43 -0.56 -1.04 -2.76
CA ILE A 43 -0.43 -2.03 -3.83
C ILE A 43 -1.38 -3.20 -3.61
N GLU A 44 -1.43 -3.75 -2.38
CA GLU A 44 -2.35 -4.85 -2.09
C GLU A 44 -3.82 -4.42 -2.21
N ALA A 45 -4.17 -3.25 -1.70
CA ALA A 45 -5.54 -2.75 -1.83
C ALA A 45 -5.95 -2.63 -3.29
N ARG A 46 -5.05 -2.14 -4.16
CA ARG A 46 -5.26 -2.08 -5.61
C ARG A 46 -5.47 -3.47 -6.22
N ARG A 47 -4.65 -4.46 -5.83
CA ARG A 47 -4.81 -5.87 -6.25
C ARG A 47 -6.20 -6.40 -5.91
N MET A 48 -6.64 -6.22 -4.65
CA MET A 48 -7.95 -6.66 -4.19
C MET A 48 -9.09 -5.99 -4.96
N MET A 49 -9.01 -4.67 -5.18
CA MET A 49 -10.05 -3.92 -5.89
C MET A 49 -10.19 -4.35 -7.36
N LEU A 50 -9.06 -4.59 -8.05
CA LEU A 50 -9.07 -4.95 -9.46
C LEU A 50 -9.38 -6.43 -9.71
N SER A 51 -8.95 -7.33 -8.82
CA SER A 51 -9.05 -8.79 -9.04
C SER A 51 -10.28 -9.40 -8.37
N GLU A 52 -10.68 -8.89 -7.20
CA GLU A 52 -11.75 -9.50 -6.37
C GLU A 52 -13.05 -8.67 -6.43
N GLY A 53 -13.05 -7.52 -7.12
CA GLY A 53 -14.22 -6.65 -7.25
C GLY A 53 -14.62 -5.91 -5.97
N GLY A 54 -13.71 -5.81 -4.99
CA GLY A 54 -13.95 -5.17 -3.69
C GLY A 54 -14.12 -3.64 -3.76
N SER A 55 -14.89 -3.07 -2.82
CA SER A 55 -14.99 -1.62 -2.68
C SER A 55 -13.73 -1.00 -2.07
N ALA A 56 -13.46 0.27 -2.39
CA ALA A 56 -12.31 0.99 -1.85
C ALA A 56 -12.30 1.05 -0.32
N SER A 57 -13.46 1.16 0.32
CA SER A 57 -13.59 1.12 1.77
C SER A 57 -13.18 -0.23 2.35
N ARG A 58 -13.69 -1.34 1.79
CA ARG A 58 -13.32 -2.69 2.21
C ARG A 58 -11.82 -2.95 2.03
N ALA A 59 -11.26 -2.57 0.89
CA ALA A 59 -9.84 -2.73 0.62
C ALA A 59 -8.97 -1.91 1.58
N ALA A 60 -9.35 -0.66 1.87
CA ALA A 60 -8.65 0.20 2.82
C ALA A 60 -8.57 -0.44 4.21
N HIS A 61 -9.70 -0.92 4.73
CA HIS A 61 -9.75 -1.59 6.04
C HIS A 61 -8.96 -2.90 6.05
N ALA A 62 -9.07 -3.72 4.99
CA ALA A 62 -8.36 -4.99 4.88
C ALA A 62 -6.83 -4.85 4.92
N VAL A 63 -6.30 -3.73 4.39
CA VAL A 63 -4.85 -3.46 4.42
C VAL A 63 -4.42 -2.62 5.63
N GLY A 64 -5.34 -2.27 6.53
CA GLY A 64 -5.06 -1.63 7.82
C GLY A 64 -5.06 -0.10 7.81
N TYR A 65 -5.84 0.54 6.94
CA TYR A 65 -6.21 1.95 7.11
C TYR A 65 -7.43 2.09 8.01
N GLU A 66 -7.34 2.99 8.98
CA GLU A 66 -8.47 3.37 9.84
C GLU A 66 -9.38 4.41 9.16
N SER A 67 -8.80 5.21 8.25
CA SER A 67 -9.49 6.30 7.55
C SER A 67 -9.50 6.07 6.04
N VAL A 68 -10.69 5.81 5.47
CA VAL A 68 -10.89 5.71 4.02
C VAL A 68 -10.53 7.01 3.28
N PRO A 69 -10.82 8.22 3.81
CA PRO A 69 -10.32 9.46 3.23
C PRO A 69 -8.79 9.55 3.19
N GLN A 70 -8.09 9.13 4.24
CA GLN A 70 -6.63 9.09 4.24
C GLN A 70 -6.11 8.12 3.18
N PHE A 71 -6.65 6.90 3.16
CA PHE A 71 -6.32 5.90 2.15
C PHE A 71 -6.47 6.47 0.74
N THR A 72 -7.61 7.12 0.45
CA THR A 72 -7.92 7.67 -0.87
C THR A 72 -6.89 8.73 -1.31
N ARG A 73 -6.46 9.61 -0.39
CA ARG A 73 -5.42 10.61 -0.67
C ARG A 73 -4.04 9.98 -0.90
N GLU A 74 -3.65 9.02 -0.08
CA GLU A 74 -2.35 8.34 -0.24
C GLU A 74 -2.33 7.47 -1.51
N TYR A 75 -3.44 6.82 -1.85
CA TYR A 75 -3.62 6.06 -3.07
C TYR A 75 -3.46 6.93 -4.32
N ALA A 76 -4.18 8.06 -4.38
CA ALA A 76 -4.09 8.98 -5.51
C ALA A 76 -2.68 9.54 -5.68
N ARG A 77 -1.95 9.77 -4.57
CA ARG A 77 -0.55 10.20 -4.63
C ARG A 77 0.37 9.15 -5.25
N LEU A 78 0.11 7.86 -5.00
CA LEU A 78 0.95 6.77 -5.49
C LEU A 78 0.59 6.35 -6.93
N PHE A 79 -0.70 6.29 -7.26
CA PHE A 79 -1.20 5.75 -8.54
C PHE A 79 -1.72 6.81 -9.52
N GLY A 80 -1.65 8.09 -9.15
CA GLY A 80 -2.06 9.22 -9.99
C GLY A 80 -3.56 9.51 -10.02
N GLN A 81 -4.41 8.63 -9.47
CA GLN A 81 -5.85 8.86 -9.39
C GLN A 81 -6.54 8.13 -8.23
N PRO A 82 -7.72 8.59 -7.79
CA PRO A 82 -8.47 7.94 -6.71
C PRO A 82 -8.91 6.50 -7.05
N PRO A 83 -9.04 5.61 -6.06
CA PRO A 83 -9.43 4.20 -6.25
C PRO A 83 -10.70 4.01 -7.09
N VAL A 84 -11.75 4.79 -6.79
CA VAL A 84 -13.06 4.67 -7.46
C VAL A 84 -12.96 4.98 -8.95
N ARG A 85 -12.15 5.98 -9.33
CA ARG A 85 -11.93 6.34 -10.73
C ARG A 85 -11.18 5.23 -11.44
N GLU A 86 -10.12 4.71 -10.83
CA GLU A 86 -9.34 3.63 -11.45
C GLU A 86 -10.14 2.35 -11.67
N ILE A 87 -10.95 1.92 -10.71
CA ILE A 87 -11.81 0.74 -10.86
C ILE A 87 -12.82 0.95 -11.98
N ARG A 88 -13.41 2.15 -12.07
CA ARG A 88 -14.33 2.50 -13.14
C ARG A 88 -13.64 2.38 -14.51
N ASP A 89 -12.47 3.00 -14.65
CA ASP A 89 -11.70 2.97 -15.90
C ASP A 89 -11.27 1.54 -16.27
N ALA A 90 -10.89 0.73 -15.27
CA ALA A 90 -10.54 -0.67 -15.48
C ALA A 90 -11.74 -1.50 -15.97
N LYS A 91 -12.93 -1.30 -15.39
CA LYS A 91 -14.18 -1.96 -15.85
C LYS A 91 -14.53 -1.56 -17.28
N THR A 92 -14.44 -0.28 -17.61
CA THR A 92 -14.70 0.21 -18.97
C THR A 92 -13.75 -0.43 -19.99
N ARG A 93 -12.45 -0.56 -19.66
CA ARG A 93 -11.48 -1.23 -20.54
C ARG A 93 -11.80 -2.70 -20.75
N LEU A 94 -12.17 -3.43 -19.69
CA LEU A 94 -12.54 -4.85 -19.78
C LEU A 94 -13.77 -5.06 -20.69
N LEU A 95 -14.77 -4.18 -20.61
CA LEU A 95 -15.97 -4.23 -21.46
C LEU A 95 -15.67 -3.88 -22.93
N ALA A 96 -14.66 -3.06 -23.20
CA ALA A 96 -14.27 -2.69 -24.57
C ALA A 96 -13.42 -3.78 -25.27
N THR A 97 -12.90 -4.75 -24.52
CA THR A 97 -12.10 -5.87 -25.05
C THR A 97 -12.88 -7.19 -25.16
N ALA A 98 -14.15 -7.20 -24.78
CA ALA A 98 -15.06 -8.35 -24.83
C ALA A 98 -16.05 -8.18 -26.00
#